data_AF-A0A6G7P2S4-F1
#
_entry.id   AF-A0A6G7P2S4-F1
#
_cell.length_a   1.000
_cell.length_b   1.000
_cell.length_c   1.000
_cell.angle_alpha   90.00
_cell.angle_beta   90.00
_cell.angle_gamma   90.00
#
_symmetry.space_group_name_H-M   'P 1'
#
loop_
_entity.id
_entity.type
_entity.pdbx_description
1 polymer ?
#
loop_
_entity_poly.entity_id
_entity_poly.type
_entity_poly.pdbx_seq_one_letter_code
_entity_poly.pdbx_strand_id
1 'polypeptide(L)'
;MAHTDNLTMRRVLHREIAGTIGLLTDEHDFRAMRRYRSFTFDDHRTYLQQVEALLKNRAAQGTHTTVALFDPQEYADYCAATGLDPDAPASRSRFTAELAAEGPSIPYDGRPLTDLVPELVEAAVRQATWDYASTLLARAGTCATCGEDLGRAAFTRASALLVRILDTAPPGHRHLVCSVSATPETLVAVLHADDHDGATELDESEALEFTTVLALGIATRSPGGLVMRTSAPGTSDRVYGWRLRGNGLEALTAGEVFDAYCTDVESGDLISPESGVDYCAPPDLGDDAPPPHRH
;
A
#
# COMPACT_ATOMS: atom_id res chain seq x y z
N MET A 1 10.94 2.30 53.73
CA MET A 1 10.96 1.25 52.69
C MET A 1 9.78 1.46 51.73
N ALA A 2 9.84 2.45 50.83
CA ALA A 2 8.72 2.77 49.90
C ALA A 2 9.19 3.33 48.55
N HIS A 3 10.47 3.18 48.19
CA HIS A 3 11.03 3.72 46.95
C HIS A 3 11.28 2.62 45.88
N THR A 4 11.11 1.35 46.25
CA THR A 4 11.39 0.19 45.38
C THR A 4 10.20 -0.19 44.48
N ASP A 5 8.98 0.26 44.79
CA ASP A 5 7.77 -0.07 44.00
C ASP A 5 7.56 0.83 42.79
N ASN A 6 7.85 2.13 42.89
CA ASN A 6 7.49 3.08 41.83
C ASN A 6 8.36 2.93 40.57
N LEU A 7 9.66 2.62 40.74
CA LEU A 7 10.58 2.34 39.63
C LEU A 7 10.26 1.01 38.94
N THR A 8 9.80 0.01 39.71
CA THR A 8 9.45 -1.31 39.18
C THR A 8 8.12 -1.26 38.45
N MET A 9 7.11 -0.58 39.00
CA MET A 9 5.83 -0.31 38.31
C MET A 9 6.02 0.57 37.07
N ARG A 10 6.85 1.63 37.11
CA ARG A 10 7.18 2.40 35.92
C ARG A 10 7.85 1.55 34.85
N ARG A 11 8.77 0.66 35.20
CA ARG A 11 9.41 -0.25 34.22
C ARG A 11 8.41 -1.22 33.60
N VAL A 12 7.48 -1.77 34.38
CA VAL A 12 6.40 -2.63 33.87
C VAL A 12 5.48 -1.85 32.92
N LEU A 13 5.04 -0.66 33.32
CA LEU A 13 4.20 0.21 32.47
C LEU A 13 4.93 0.67 31.19
N HIS A 14 6.22 1.02 31.28
CA HIS A 14 7.04 1.36 30.10
C HIS A 14 7.24 0.17 29.15
N ARG A 15 7.19 -1.06 29.67
CA ARG A 15 7.25 -2.29 28.85
C ARG A 15 5.95 -2.53 28.09
N GLU A 16 4.82 -2.16 28.69
CA GLU A 16 3.47 -2.31 28.14
C GLU A 16 3.08 -1.20 27.14
N ILE A 17 3.77 -0.05 27.16
CA ILE A 17 3.51 1.04 26.22
C ILE A 17 4.07 0.69 24.84
N ALA A 18 3.17 0.57 23.86
CA ALA A 18 3.56 0.55 22.45
C ALA A 18 4.19 1.89 22.07
N GLY A 19 5.34 1.86 21.40
CA GLY A 19 6.02 3.07 20.95
C GLY A 19 6.20 3.08 19.44
N THR A 20 6.21 4.26 18.83
CA THR A 20 6.52 4.42 17.41
C THR A 20 7.85 5.12 17.25
N ILE A 21 8.64 4.71 16.25
CA ILE A 21 9.86 5.38 15.83
C ILE A 21 9.67 5.85 14.38
N GLY A 22 9.77 7.16 14.16
CA GLY A 22 9.93 7.71 12.82
C GLY A 22 11.33 7.45 12.29
N LEU A 23 11.43 6.84 11.11
CA LEU A 23 12.66 6.41 10.48
C LEU A 23 12.94 7.22 9.21
N LEU A 24 14.14 7.80 9.13
CA LEU A 24 14.67 8.43 7.91
C LEU A 24 15.32 7.34 7.06
N THR A 25 14.62 6.84 6.04
CA THR A 25 15.03 5.65 5.28
C THR A 25 16.09 5.93 4.24
N ASP A 26 16.17 7.17 3.73
CA ASP A 26 17.18 7.58 2.77
C ASP A 26 18.07 8.75 3.24
N GLU A 27 19.16 8.93 2.53
CA GLU A 27 20.22 9.90 2.81
C GLU A 27 19.78 11.35 2.52
N HIS A 28 18.86 11.58 1.57
CA HIS A 28 18.34 12.91 1.26
C HIS A 28 17.53 13.44 2.44
N ASP A 29 16.60 12.63 2.93
CA ASP A 29 15.75 12.97 4.08
C ASP A 29 16.57 13.15 5.35
N PHE A 30 17.56 12.28 5.56
CA PHE A 30 18.51 12.43 6.66
C PHE A 30 19.22 13.79 6.62
N ARG A 31 19.70 14.22 5.45
CA ARG A 31 20.35 15.53 5.28
C ARG A 31 19.39 16.68 5.48
N ALA A 32 18.12 16.55 5.08
CA ALA A 32 17.12 17.58 5.35
C ALA A 32 16.96 17.80 6.87
N MET A 33 17.00 16.74 7.68
CA MET A 33 16.94 16.86 9.14
C MET A 33 18.18 17.45 9.80
N ARG A 34 19.37 17.33 9.17
CA ARG A 34 20.63 17.93 9.67
C ARG A 34 20.61 19.44 9.80
N ARG A 35 19.64 20.14 9.19
CA ARG A 35 19.46 21.59 9.35
C ARG A 35 19.02 21.99 10.77
N TYR A 36 18.45 21.05 11.53
CA TYR A 36 17.99 21.26 12.90
C TYR A 36 19.11 20.94 13.89
N ARG A 37 19.49 21.90 14.74
CA ARG A 37 20.67 21.77 15.62
C ARG A 37 20.50 20.68 16.68
N SER A 38 19.26 20.39 17.06
CA SER A 38 18.93 19.32 18.00
C SER A 38 18.98 17.92 17.38
N PHE A 39 19.15 17.79 16.06
CA PHE A 39 19.35 16.53 15.37
C PHE A 39 20.85 16.24 15.23
N THR A 40 21.40 15.54 16.22
CA THR A 40 22.85 15.43 16.43
C THR A 40 23.54 14.27 15.70
N PHE A 41 22.84 13.55 14.81
CA PHE A 41 23.43 12.45 14.05
C PHE A 41 24.21 12.99 12.86
N ASP A 42 25.45 12.54 12.63
CA ASP A 42 26.32 13.07 11.58
C ASP A 42 26.35 12.24 10.29
N ASP A 43 25.98 10.97 10.37
CA ASP A 43 26.08 9.98 9.28
C ASP A 43 24.83 9.09 9.26
N HIS A 44 24.23 8.90 8.08
CA HIS A 44 22.97 8.15 7.92
C HIS A 44 23.13 6.68 8.26
N ARG A 45 24.23 6.05 7.84
CA ARG A 45 24.49 4.63 8.14
C ARG A 45 24.61 4.41 9.65
N THR A 46 25.33 5.28 10.34
CA THR A 46 25.47 5.25 11.79
C THR A 46 24.13 5.51 12.48
N TYR A 47 23.32 6.43 11.96
CA TYR A 47 21.95 6.66 12.44
C TYR A 47 21.10 5.38 12.35
N LEU A 48 21.05 4.72 11.19
CA LEU A 48 20.29 3.48 11.02
C LEU A 48 20.77 2.37 11.96
N GLN A 49 22.08 2.21 12.11
CA GLN A 49 22.66 1.23 13.05
C GLN A 49 22.26 1.51 14.51
N GLN A 50 22.23 2.78 14.92
CA GLN A 50 21.83 3.17 16.27
C GLN A 50 20.33 2.99 16.50
N VAL A 51 19.50 3.30 15.50
CA VAL A 51 18.05 3.06 15.58
C VAL A 51 17.75 1.56 15.61
N GLU A 52 18.43 0.75 14.80
CA GLU A 52 18.28 -0.71 14.83
C GLU A 52 18.68 -1.29 16.20
N ALA A 53 19.81 -0.84 16.77
CA ALA A 53 20.22 -1.25 18.10
C ALA A 53 19.19 -0.87 19.18
N LEU A 54 18.56 0.30 19.06
CA LEU A 54 17.47 0.72 19.95
C LEU A 54 16.24 -0.18 19.80
N LEU A 55 15.83 -0.47 18.57
CA LEU A 55 14.70 -1.36 18.27
C LEU A 55 14.93 -2.77 18.83
N LYS A 56 16.10 -3.35 18.57
CA LYS A 56 16.50 -4.66 19.13
C LYS A 56 16.46 -4.69 20.65
N ASN A 57 16.94 -3.63 21.31
CA ASN A 57 16.89 -3.51 22.76
C ASN A 57 15.45 -3.44 23.29
N ARG A 58 14.55 -2.71 22.61
CA ARG A 58 13.12 -2.64 22.98
C ARG A 58 12.41 -3.98 22.77
N ALA A 59 12.69 -4.66 21.65
CA ALA A 59 12.16 -5.99 21.38
C ALA A 59 12.62 -7.02 22.42
N ALA A 60 13.91 -7.02 22.80
CA ALA A 60 14.44 -7.88 23.86
C ALA A 60 13.83 -7.59 25.24
N GLN A 61 13.39 -6.34 25.46
CA GLN A 61 12.65 -5.94 26.64
C GLN A 61 11.15 -6.25 26.52
N GLY A 62 10.65 -6.84 25.43
CA GLY A 62 9.24 -7.16 25.21
C GLY A 62 8.34 -5.94 25.02
N THR A 63 8.91 -4.81 24.60
CA THR A 63 8.16 -3.60 24.25
C THR A 63 7.74 -3.66 22.78
N HIS A 64 6.44 -3.60 22.53
CA HIS A 64 5.90 -3.49 21.17
C HIS A 64 6.33 -2.16 20.58
N THR A 65 7.08 -2.19 19.49
CA THR A 65 7.54 -0.98 18.80
C THR A 65 7.09 -1.04 17.36
N THR A 66 6.48 0.02 16.85
CA THR A 66 6.21 0.19 15.42
C THR A 66 7.21 1.17 14.81
N VAL A 67 7.44 1.03 13.51
CA VAL A 67 8.30 1.91 12.73
C VAL A 67 7.45 2.56 11.65
N ALA A 68 7.57 3.88 11.50
CA ALA A 68 6.88 4.66 10.48
C ALA A 68 7.92 5.45 9.67
N LEU A 69 7.62 5.79 8.41
CA LEU A 69 8.47 6.72 7.66
C LEU A 69 8.43 8.10 8.30
N PHE A 70 9.57 8.75 8.37
CA PHE A 70 9.66 10.14 8.78
C PHE A 70 10.03 10.99 7.56
N ASP A 71 9.05 11.67 6.98
CA ASP A 71 9.29 12.65 5.92
C ASP A 71 9.63 14.03 6.53
N PRO A 72 10.83 14.59 6.27
CA PRO A 72 11.24 15.89 6.81
C PRO A 72 10.44 17.09 6.29
N GLN A 73 9.87 16.98 5.08
CA GLN A 73 9.02 17.99 4.48
C GLN A 73 7.64 17.97 5.14
N GLU A 74 7.01 16.80 5.29
CA GLU A 74 5.75 16.67 6.05
C GLU A 74 5.92 17.14 7.50
N TYR A 75 7.05 16.82 8.14
CA TYR A 75 7.36 17.31 9.48
C TYR A 75 7.42 18.85 9.54
N ALA A 76 8.03 19.48 8.53
CA ALA A 76 8.13 20.94 8.46
C ALA A 76 6.76 21.58 8.25
N ASP A 77 5.93 21.00 7.40
CA ASP A 77 4.56 21.45 7.13
C ASP A 77 3.66 21.27 8.36
N TYR A 78 3.78 20.14 9.06
CA TYR A 78 3.13 19.91 10.35
C TYR A 78 3.51 20.97 11.39
N CYS A 79 4.81 21.27 11.53
CA CYS A 79 5.28 22.29 12.47
C CYS A 79 4.76 23.68 12.10
N ALA A 80 4.74 24.01 10.80
CA ALA A 80 4.21 25.29 10.31
C ALA A 80 2.70 25.41 10.58
N ALA A 81 1.92 24.36 10.32
CA ALA A 81 0.48 24.32 10.54
C ALA A 81 0.10 24.41 12.02
N THR A 82 0.91 23.80 12.91
CA THR A 82 0.65 23.73 14.36
C THR A 82 1.35 24.82 15.17
N GLY A 83 2.20 25.63 14.54
CA GLY A 83 3.00 26.67 15.19
C GLY A 83 4.08 26.13 16.13
N LEU A 84 4.57 24.92 15.88
CA LEU A 84 5.63 24.28 16.66
C LEU A 84 7.02 24.68 16.15
N ASP A 85 7.99 24.74 17.06
CA ASP A 85 9.41 24.91 16.69
C ASP A 85 9.94 23.59 16.12
N PRO A 86 10.33 23.53 14.83
CA PRO A 86 10.81 22.31 14.22
C PRO A 86 12.18 21.86 14.77
N ASP A 87 12.95 22.72 15.43
CA ASP A 87 14.21 22.32 16.10
C ASP A 87 13.99 21.81 17.53
N ALA A 88 12.76 21.83 18.07
CA ALA A 88 12.50 21.28 19.40
C ALA A 88 12.35 19.74 19.33
N PRO A 89 13.06 18.95 20.18
CA PRO A 89 12.87 17.49 20.23
C PRO A 89 11.44 17.07 20.54
N ALA A 90 10.70 17.87 21.32
CA ALA A 90 9.30 17.62 21.64
C ALA A 90 8.38 17.70 20.40
N SER A 91 8.69 18.56 19.43
CA SER A 91 7.94 18.65 18.17
C SER A 91 8.11 17.39 17.34
N ARG A 92 9.32 16.83 17.26
CA ARG A 92 9.56 15.53 16.62
C ARG A 92 8.82 14.39 17.29
N SER A 93 8.81 14.35 18.63
CA SER A 93 8.03 13.36 19.38
C SER A 93 6.53 13.46 19.10
N ARG A 94 5.99 14.68 18.97
CA ARG A 94 4.58 14.89 18.62
C ARG A 94 4.27 14.44 17.20
N PHE A 95 5.11 14.80 16.24
CA PHE A 95 4.96 14.34 14.86
C PHE A 95 5.06 12.81 14.75
N THR A 96 5.97 12.18 15.50
CA THR A 96 6.04 10.70 15.55
C THR A 96 4.77 10.07 16.13
N ALA A 97 4.08 10.76 17.05
CA ALA A 97 2.79 10.31 17.55
C ALA A 97 1.67 10.48 16.51
N GLU A 98 1.74 11.51 15.66
CA GLU A 98 0.84 11.67 14.51
C GLU A 98 1.03 10.53 13.51
N LEU A 99 2.29 10.24 13.14
CA LEU A 99 2.64 9.12 12.26
C LEU A 99 2.13 7.78 12.82
N ALA A 100 2.12 7.60 14.14
CA ALA A 100 1.60 6.41 14.77
C ALA A 100 0.07 6.28 14.67
N ALA A 101 -0.64 7.40 14.56
CA ALA A 101 -2.10 7.45 14.53
C ALA A 101 -2.66 7.40 13.11
N GLU A 102 -1.98 8.05 12.16
CA GLU A 102 -2.50 8.31 10.82
C GLU A 102 -1.61 7.76 9.70
N GLY A 103 -0.34 7.49 9.99
CA GLY A 103 0.65 7.10 8.99
C GLY A 103 0.82 5.58 8.82
N PRO A 104 1.37 5.15 7.68
CA PRO A 104 1.77 3.76 7.48
C PRO A 104 2.84 3.39 8.51
N SER A 105 2.60 2.31 9.26
CA SER A 105 3.57 1.81 10.23
C SER A 105 3.60 0.30 10.27
N ILE A 106 4.79 -0.25 10.48
CA ILE A 106 5.02 -1.70 10.53
C ILE A 106 5.50 -2.08 11.94
N PRO A 107 4.93 -3.13 12.56
CA PRO A 107 5.45 -3.69 13.80
C PRO A 107 6.91 -4.16 13.64
N TYR A 108 7.77 -3.76 14.56
CA TYR A 108 9.13 -4.28 14.60
C TYR A 108 9.16 -5.69 15.20
N ASP A 109 9.58 -6.65 14.39
CA ASP A 109 9.59 -8.09 14.72
C ASP A 109 11.00 -8.63 15.04
N GLY A 110 12.02 -7.77 15.03
CA GLY A 110 13.42 -8.14 15.29
C GLY A 110 14.28 -8.30 14.04
N ARG A 111 13.70 -8.21 12.83
CA ARG A 111 14.46 -8.24 11.58
C ARG A 111 15.41 -7.03 11.45
N PRO A 112 16.48 -7.14 10.63
CA PRO A 112 17.32 -6.00 10.27
C PRO A 112 16.52 -4.88 9.59
N LEU A 113 16.95 -3.62 9.75
CA LEU A 113 16.31 -2.50 9.05
C LEU A 113 16.46 -2.61 7.53
N THR A 114 17.48 -3.28 7.02
CA THR A 114 17.65 -3.51 5.58
C THR A 114 16.50 -4.29 4.96
N ASP A 115 15.83 -5.12 5.76
CA ASP A 115 14.74 -5.98 5.31
C ASP A 115 13.39 -5.29 5.55
N LEU A 116 13.28 -4.51 6.63
CA LEU A 116 12.06 -3.78 7.01
C LEU A 116 11.83 -2.50 6.19
N VAL A 117 12.90 -1.79 5.82
CA VAL A 117 12.79 -0.51 5.10
C VAL A 117 12.06 -0.64 3.76
N PRO A 118 12.36 -1.64 2.91
CA PRO A 118 11.61 -1.85 1.67
C PRO A 118 10.09 -2.02 1.91
N GLU A 119 9.70 -2.85 2.89
CA GLU A 119 8.29 -3.06 3.25
C GLU A 119 7.63 -1.75 3.72
N LEU A 120 8.35 -0.95 4.49
CA LEU A 120 7.84 0.32 5.00
C LEU A 120 7.65 1.36 3.89
N VAL A 121 8.57 1.38 2.91
CA VAL A 121 8.43 2.22 1.72
C VAL A 121 7.25 1.77 0.88
N GLU A 122 7.07 0.46 0.68
CA GLU A 122 5.92 -0.10 -0.04
C GLU A 122 4.60 0.29 0.63
N ALA A 123 4.51 0.14 1.96
CA ALA A 123 3.32 0.55 2.73
C ALA A 123 3.01 2.05 2.56
N ALA A 124 4.03 2.90 2.49
CA ALA A 124 3.84 4.33 2.28
C ALA A 124 3.41 4.70 0.86
N VAL A 125 3.97 4.03 -0.16
CA VAL A 125 3.53 4.19 -1.56
C VAL A 125 2.07 3.77 -1.71
N ARG A 126 1.68 2.67 -1.06
CA ARG A 126 0.29 2.20 -1.01
C ARG A 126 -0.65 3.22 -0.39
N GLN A 127 -0.29 3.75 0.78
CA GLN A 127 -1.08 4.79 1.46
C GLN A 127 -1.24 6.03 0.57
N ALA A 128 -0.15 6.51 -0.03
CA ALA A 128 -0.18 7.68 -0.92
C ALA A 128 -1.06 7.43 -2.17
N THR A 129 -0.98 6.23 -2.74
CA THR A 129 -1.81 5.83 -3.89
C THR A 129 -3.30 5.81 -3.51
N TRP A 130 -3.63 5.24 -2.35
CA TRP A 130 -4.99 5.22 -1.82
C TRP A 130 -5.53 6.64 -1.54
N ASP A 131 -4.75 7.49 -0.88
CA ASP A 131 -5.14 8.88 -0.56
C ASP A 131 -5.42 9.69 -1.84
N TYR A 132 -4.55 9.54 -2.83
CA TYR A 132 -4.69 10.20 -4.12
C TYR A 132 -5.92 9.69 -4.89
N ALA A 133 -6.10 8.37 -5.01
CA ALA A 133 -7.25 7.77 -5.69
C ALA A 133 -8.58 8.13 -4.99
N SER A 134 -8.61 8.11 -3.66
CA SER A 134 -9.75 8.51 -2.85
C SER A 134 -10.12 9.98 -3.07
N THR A 135 -9.11 10.85 -3.13
CA THR A 135 -9.32 12.28 -3.45
C THR A 135 -9.93 12.48 -4.83
N LEU A 136 -9.48 11.72 -5.84
CA LEU A 136 -10.03 11.78 -7.19
C LEU A 136 -11.46 11.22 -7.26
N LEU A 137 -11.75 10.11 -6.57
CA LEU A 137 -13.08 9.54 -6.48
C LEU A 137 -14.07 10.50 -5.82
N ALA A 138 -13.68 11.17 -4.74
CA ALA A 138 -14.51 12.19 -4.08
C ALA A 138 -14.84 13.37 -5.02
N ARG A 139 -14.02 13.62 -6.05
CA ARG A 139 -14.24 14.66 -7.07
C ARG A 139 -15.11 14.19 -8.24
N ALA A 140 -15.47 12.90 -8.33
CA ALA A 140 -16.30 12.38 -9.40
C ALA A 140 -17.72 13.00 -9.41
N GLY A 141 -18.20 13.47 -8.26
CA GLY A 141 -19.49 14.16 -8.14
C GLY A 141 -20.69 13.21 -8.25
N THR A 142 -21.85 13.77 -8.60
CA THR A 142 -23.11 13.02 -8.70
C THR A 142 -23.61 12.95 -10.14
N CYS A 143 -24.35 11.88 -10.45
CA CYS A 143 -25.01 11.71 -11.73
C CYS A 143 -26.07 12.79 -11.94
N ALA A 144 -26.00 13.53 -13.05
CA ALA A 144 -26.93 14.60 -13.36
C ALA A 144 -28.38 14.13 -13.58
N THR A 145 -28.60 12.84 -13.86
CA THR A 145 -29.92 12.27 -14.15
C THR A 145 -30.60 11.68 -12.92
N CYS A 146 -29.87 10.88 -12.11
CA CYS A 146 -30.44 10.16 -10.97
C CYS A 146 -29.94 10.65 -9.59
N GLY A 147 -28.94 11.54 -9.54
CA GLY A 147 -28.38 12.07 -8.31
C GLY A 147 -27.45 11.11 -7.55
N GLU A 148 -27.15 9.92 -8.09
CA GLU A 148 -26.26 8.96 -7.47
C GLU A 148 -24.81 9.47 -7.39
N ASP A 149 -24.16 9.25 -6.25
CA ASP A 149 -22.71 9.51 -6.08
C ASP A 149 -21.90 8.55 -6.96
N LEU A 150 -21.21 9.11 -7.96
CA LEU A 150 -20.48 8.34 -8.96
C LEU A 150 -19.28 7.60 -8.35
N GLY A 151 -18.61 8.20 -7.37
CA GLY A 151 -17.48 7.58 -6.69
C GLY A 151 -17.91 6.37 -5.88
N ARG A 152 -18.98 6.51 -5.08
CA ARG A 152 -19.55 5.41 -4.29
C ARG A 152 -20.09 4.28 -5.17
N ALA A 153 -20.77 4.63 -6.27
CA ALA A 153 -21.28 3.64 -7.22
C ALA A 153 -20.16 2.87 -7.92
N ALA A 154 -19.06 3.56 -8.28
CA ALA A 154 -17.88 2.92 -8.85
C ALA A 154 -17.16 2.02 -7.84
N PHE A 155 -17.02 2.45 -6.58
CA PHE A 155 -16.43 1.64 -5.52
C PHE A 155 -17.21 0.35 -5.30
N THR A 156 -18.54 0.43 -5.23
CA THR A 156 -19.41 -0.74 -5.07
C THR A 156 -19.24 -1.73 -6.22
N ARG A 157 -19.13 -1.22 -7.46
CA ARG A 157 -18.86 -2.06 -8.65
C ARG A 157 -17.47 -2.69 -8.61
N ALA A 158 -16.44 -1.92 -8.26
CA ALA A 158 -15.08 -2.43 -8.13
C ALA A 158 -15.00 -3.54 -7.08
N SER A 159 -15.64 -3.38 -5.92
CA SER A 159 -15.71 -4.43 -4.90
C SER A 159 -16.39 -5.70 -5.42
N ALA A 160 -17.50 -5.56 -6.13
CA ALA A 160 -18.20 -6.71 -6.72
C ALA A 160 -17.36 -7.43 -7.78
N LEU A 161 -16.65 -6.68 -8.62
CA LEU A 161 -15.70 -7.23 -9.59
C LEU A 161 -14.56 -7.99 -8.90
N LEU A 162 -13.96 -7.42 -7.86
CA LEU A 162 -12.88 -8.06 -7.10
C LEU A 162 -13.35 -9.39 -6.49
N VAL A 163 -14.51 -9.41 -5.84
CA VAL A 163 -15.08 -10.64 -5.28
C VAL A 163 -15.26 -11.71 -6.36
N ARG A 164 -15.83 -11.34 -7.52
CA ARG A 164 -16.01 -12.30 -8.63
C ARG A 164 -14.68 -12.82 -9.20
N ILE A 165 -13.66 -11.97 -9.28
CA ILE A 165 -12.32 -12.39 -9.70
C ILE A 165 -11.79 -13.44 -8.73
N LEU A 166 -11.86 -13.18 -7.42
CA LEU A 166 -11.36 -14.10 -6.40
C LEU A 166 -12.17 -15.40 -6.33
N ASP A 167 -13.50 -15.34 -6.47
CA ASP A 167 -14.38 -16.51 -6.47
C ASP A 167 -14.18 -17.43 -7.69
N THR A 168 -13.78 -16.86 -8.84
CA THR A 168 -13.55 -17.60 -10.08
C THR A 168 -12.07 -17.95 -10.30
N ALA A 169 -11.17 -17.44 -9.46
CA ALA A 169 -9.74 -17.66 -9.58
C ALA A 169 -9.40 -19.14 -9.33
N PRO A 170 -8.42 -19.69 -10.07
CA PRO A 170 -7.82 -20.97 -9.71
C PRO A 170 -7.26 -20.97 -8.27
N PRO A 171 -7.20 -22.15 -7.63
CA PRO A 171 -6.57 -22.28 -6.31
C PRO A 171 -5.07 -21.99 -6.37
N GLY A 172 -4.52 -21.51 -5.26
CA GLY A 172 -3.11 -21.16 -5.12
C GLY A 172 -2.90 -19.73 -4.59
N HIS A 173 -1.63 -19.31 -4.59
CA HIS A 173 -1.25 -17.93 -4.29
C HIS A 173 -1.62 -17.05 -5.47
N ARG A 174 -2.40 -16.00 -5.24
CA ARG A 174 -2.88 -15.09 -6.29
C ARG A 174 -2.25 -13.73 -6.06
N HIS A 175 -1.61 -13.21 -7.09
CA HIS A 175 -1.03 -11.88 -7.13
C HIS A 175 -1.75 -11.08 -8.20
N LEU A 176 -2.53 -10.09 -7.78
CA LEU A 176 -3.32 -9.24 -8.66
C LEU A 176 -2.64 -7.87 -8.77
N VAL A 177 -2.59 -7.33 -9.99
CA VAL A 177 -2.09 -5.98 -10.28
C VAL A 177 -3.15 -5.22 -11.05
N CYS A 178 -3.59 -4.09 -10.52
CA CYS A 178 -4.48 -3.16 -11.22
C CYS A 178 -3.71 -1.90 -11.58
N SER A 179 -3.72 -1.54 -12.86
CA SER A 179 -3.12 -0.30 -13.37
C SER A 179 -4.19 0.59 -14.00
N VAL A 180 -4.28 1.84 -13.59
CA VAL A 180 -5.22 2.83 -14.14
C VAL A 180 -4.46 4.09 -14.52
N SER A 181 -4.59 4.51 -15.77
CA SER A 181 -4.04 5.79 -16.23
C SER A 181 -4.70 6.94 -15.48
N ALA A 182 -3.91 7.75 -14.79
CA ALA A 182 -4.34 8.99 -14.16
C ALA A 182 -3.36 10.12 -14.51
N THR A 183 -3.72 11.37 -14.19
CA THR A 183 -2.85 12.53 -14.41
C THR A 183 -2.38 13.08 -13.07
N PRO A 184 -1.07 13.12 -12.77
CA PRO A 184 0.03 13.09 -13.75
C PRO A 184 0.55 11.71 -14.13
N GLU A 185 0.32 10.67 -13.32
CA GLU A 185 0.96 9.37 -13.47
C GLU A 185 -0.06 8.21 -13.38
N THR A 186 0.31 7.04 -13.89
CA THR A 186 -0.49 5.81 -13.78
C THR A 186 -0.49 5.32 -12.35
N LEU A 187 -1.66 5.06 -11.79
CA LEU A 187 -1.79 4.43 -10.48
C LEU A 187 -1.73 2.93 -10.63
N VAL A 188 -0.95 2.28 -9.76
CA VAL A 188 -0.80 0.84 -9.71
C VAL A 188 -1.09 0.39 -8.28
N ALA A 189 -1.96 -0.60 -8.13
CA ALA A 189 -2.23 -1.26 -6.86
C ALA A 189 -2.03 -2.76 -6.99
N VAL A 190 -1.48 -3.36 -5.94
CA VAL A 190 -1.19 -4.79 -5.85
C VAL A 190 -2.05 -5.39 -4.75
N LEU A 191 -2.59 -6.58 -5.00
CA LEU A 191 -3.32 -7.37 -4.01
C LEU A 191 -2.83 -8.80 -4.01
N HIS A 192 -2.39 -9.27 -2.85
CA HIS A 192 -2.10 -10.67 -2.60
C HIS A 192 -3.33 -11.35 -2.00
N ALA A 193 -3.66 -12.51 -2.54
CA ALA A 193 -4.76 -13.33 -2.08
C ALA A 193 -4.35 -14.79 -2.02
N ASP A 194 -4.25 -15.32 -0.80
CA ASP A 194 -3.84 -16.70 -0.57
C ASP A 194 -5.06 -17.56 -0.35
N ASP A 195 -5.15 -18.67 -1.09
CA ASP A 195 -6.17 -19.69 -0.87
C ASP A 195 -5.66 -20.72 0.16
N HIS A 196 -6.09 -20.58 1.41
CA HIS A 196 -5.76 -21.51 2.49
C HIS A 196 -7.02 -22.29 2.91
N ASP A 197 -7.03 -23.60 2.67
CA ASP A 197 -8.14 -24.50 3.02
C ASP A 197 -9.53 -24.04 2.51
N GLY A 198 -9.56 -23.34 1.36
CA GLY A 198 -10.79 -22.84 0.72
C GLY A 198 -11.29 -21.51 1.28
N ALA A 199 -10.55 -20.87 2.19
CA ALA A 199 -10.74 -19.48 2.57
C ALA A 199 -9.69 -18.62 1.88
N THR A 200 -10.13 -17.52 1.26
CA THR A 200 -9.22 -16.52 0.69
C THR A 200 -8.78 -15.57 1.81
N GLU A 201 -7.50 -15.58 2.13
CA GLU A 201 -6.85 -14.63 3.05
C GLU A 201 -6.40 -13.40 2.26
N LEU A 202 -6.79 -12.22 2.73
CA LEU A 202 -6.51 -10.93 2.10
C LEU A 202 -6.01 -9.95 3.16
N ASP A 203 -5.00 -9.16 2.81
CA ASP A 203 -4.70 -7.96 3.56
C ASP A 203 -5.79 -6.90 3.30
N GLU A 204 -6.43 -6.40 4.37
CA GLU A 204 -7.54 -5.46 4.24
C GLU A 204 -7.12 -4.13 3.61
N SER A 205 -5.88 -3.68 3.87
CA SER A 205 -5.34 -2.44 3.32
C SER A 205 -5.03 -2.58 1.83
N GLU A 206 -4.43 -3.70 1.40
CA GLU A 206 -4.24 -4.02 -0.02
C GLU A 206 -5.60 -4.11 -0.74
N ALA A 207 -6.58 -4.81 -0.16
CA ALA A 207 -7.89 -4.96 -0.77
C ALA A 207 -8.59 -3.60 -0.94
N LEU A 208 -8.47 -2.71 0.05
CA LEU A 208 -9.03 -1.36 0.01
C LEU A 208 -8.34 -0.47 -1.03
N GLU A 209 -7.01 -0.45 -1.06
CA GLU A 209 -6.22 0.28 -2.06
C GLU A 209 -6.60 -0.20 -3.48
N PHE A 210 -6.52 -1.51 -3.70
CA PHE A 210 -6.79 -2.14 -5.00
C PHE A 210 -8.19 -1.82 -5.50
N THR A 211 -9.20 -1.96 -4.63
CA THR A 211 -10.59 -1.62 -4.94
C THR A 211 -10.75 -0.14 -5.27
N THR A 212 -10.04 0.74 -4.55
CA THR A 212 -10.09 2.20 -4.78
C THR A 212 -9.49 2.58 -6.13
N VAL A 213 -8.36 2.00 -6.51
CA VAL A 213 -7.74 2.23 -7.83
C VAL A 213 -8.62 1.70 -8.96
N LEU A 214 -9.17 0.49 -8.83
CA LEU A 214 -10.11 -0.07 -9.81
C LEU A 214 -11.37 0.81 -9.95
N ALA A 215 -11.93 1.26 -8.82
CA ALA A 215 -13.07 2.16 -8.78
C ALA A 215 -12.78 3.49 -9.47
N LEU A 216 -11.58 4.06 -9.28
CA LEU A 216 -11.18 5.29 -9.96
C LEU A 216 -11.22 5.11 -11.47
N GLY A 217 -10.66 4.02 -11.98
CA GLY A 217 -10.68 3.73 -13.41
C GLY A 217 -12.10 3.59 -13.96
N ILE A 218 -13.00 2.92 -13.22
CA ILE A 218 -14.42 2.80 -13.57
C ILE A 218 -15.10 4.18 -13.58
N ALA A 219 -14.94 4.98 -12.52
CA ALA A 219 -15.58 6.28 -12.38
C ALA A 219 -15.15 7.28 -13.46
N THR A 220 -13.86 7.26 -13.79
CA THR A 220 -13.25 8.20 -14.76
C THR A 220 -13.29 7.68 -16.19
N ARG A 221 -13.63 6.39 -16.40
CA ARG A 221 -13.50 5.68 -17.68
C ARG A 221 -12.09 5.79 -18.27
N SER A 222 -11.10 5.84 -17.38
CA SER A 222 -9.70 5.94 -17.78
C SER A 222 -9.20 4.59 -18.30
N PRO A 223 -8.28 4.58 -19.29
CA PRO A 223 -7.63 3.36 -19.72
C PRO A 223 -6.95 2.66 -18.53
N GLY A 224 -7.04 1.34 -18.52
CA GLY A 224 -6.44 0.53 -17.45
C GLY A 224 -6.53 -0.95 -17.75
N GLY A 225 -5.93 -1.73 -16.86
CA GLY A 225 -5.87 -3.17 -16.95
C GLY A 225 -5.79 -3.79 -15.56
N LEU A 226 -6.21 -5.05 -15.48
CA LEU A 226 -6.06 -5.89 -14.31
C LEU A 226 -5.41 -7.18 -14.76
N VAL A 227 -4.38 -7.62 -14.05
CA VAL A 227 -3.72 -8.90 -14.26
C VAL A 227 -3.79 -9.70 -12.98
N MET A 228 -3.99 -11.00 -13.09
CA MET A 228 -3.89 -11.96 -11.99
C MET A 228 -2.90 -13.04 -12.37
N ARG A 229 -1.85 -13.21 -11.56
CA ARG A 229 -0.94 -14.35 -11.60
C ARG A 229 -1.34 -15.32 -10.49
N THR A 230 -1.53 -16.59 -10.83
CA THR A 230 -1.74 -17.65 -9.85
C THR A 230 -0.55 -18.59 -9.84
N SER A 231 -0.04 -18.89 -8.65
CA SER A 231 1.16 -19.71 -8.44
C SER A 231 0.85 -20.83 -7.45
N ALA A 232 1.26 -22.06 -7.76
CA ALA A 232 1.09 -23.20 -6.88
C ALA A 232 2.30 -24.15 -6.95
N PRO A 233 2.69 -24.80 -5.83
CA PRO A 233 3.85 -25.68 -5.81
C PRO A 233 3.77 -26.81 -6.85
N GLY A 234 4.79 -26.91 -7.70
CA GLY A 234 4.91 -28.00 -8.68
C GLY A 234 4.10 -27.83 -9.96
N THR A 235 3.47 -26.67 -10.18
CA THR A 235 2.78 -26.32 -11.43
C THR A 235 3.39 -25.06 -12.04
N SER A 236 3.26 -24.91 -13.37
CA SER A 236 3.53 -23.62 -14.02
C SER A 236 2.61 -22.54 -13.47
N ASP A 237 3.13 -21.33 -13.35
CA ASP A 237 2.31 -20.17 -13.00
C ASP A 237 1.35 -19.86 -14.14
N ARG A 238 0.19 -19.31 -13.81
CA ARG A 238 -0.80 -18.92 -14.82
C ARG A 238 -1.11 -17.46 -14.71
N VAL A 239 -1.18 -16.79 -15.85
CA VAL A 239 -1.48 -15.35 -15.92
C VAL A 239 -2.77 -15.14 -16.70
N TYR A 240 -3.63 -14.31 -16.11
CA TYR A 240 -4.93 -13.93 -16.62
C TYR A 240 -5.00 -12.40 -16.69
N GLY A 241 -5.65 -11.85 -17.72
CA GLY A 241 -5.72 -10.41 -17.88
C GLY A 241 -7.11 -9.92 -18.28
N TRP A 242 -7.45 -8.73 -17.83
CA TRP A 242 -8.63 -7.98 -18.21
C TRP A 242 -8.26 -6.55 -18.57
N ARG A 243 -8.94 -5.99 -19.55
CA ARG A 243 -8.87 -4.57 -19.89
C ARG A 243 -10.01 -3.83 -19.23
N LEU A 244 -9.71 -2.68 -18.63
CA LEU A 244 -10.74 -1.82 -18.08
C LEU A 244 -11.43 -1.05 -19.21
N ARG A 245 -12.75 -1.24 -19.35
CA ARG A 245 -13.54 -0.54 -20.38
C ARG A 245 -14.94 -0.21 -19.90
N GLY A 246 -15.33 1.04 -20.07
CA GLY A 246 -16.63 1.52 -19.62
C GLY A 246 -16.76 1.36 -18.11
N ASN A 247 -17.71 0.52 -17.68
CA ASN A 247 -18.00 0.29 -16.27
C ASN A 247 -17.52 -1.08 -15.75
N GLY A 248 -16.71 -1.82 -16.52
CA GLY A 248 -16.33 -3.18 -16.16
C GLY A 248 -15.03 -3.66 -16.81
N LEU A 249 -14.80 -4.96 -16.71
CA LEU A 249 -13.58 -5.63 -17.15
C LEU A 249 -13.88 -6.50 -18.37
N GLU A 250 -13.20 -6.24 -19.50
CA GLU A 250 -13.24 -7.08 -20.69
C GLU A 250 -12.09 -8.09 -20.64
N ALA A 251 -12.39 -9.38 -20.80
CA ALA A 251 -11.39 -10.44 -20.81
C ALA A 251 -10.36 -10.24 -21.94
N LEU A 252 -9.07 -10.34 -21.60
CA LEU A 252 -8.00 -10.44 -22.58
C LEU A 252 -7.88 -11.87 -23.09
N THR A 253 -7.55 -12.01 -24.37
CA THR A 253 -7.15 -13.31 -24.92
C THR A 253 -5.78 -13.72 -24.38
N ALA A 254 -5.48 -15.03 -24.39
CA ALA A 254 -4.15 -15.53 -24.00
C ALA A 254 -3.01 -14.86 -24.80
N GLY A 255 -3.25 -14.54 -26.08
CA GLY A 255 -2.30 -13.81 -26.92
C GLY A 255 -2.10 -12.36 -26.47
N GLU A 256 -3.16 -11.64 -26.13
CA GLU A 256 -3.06 -10.27 -25.60
C GLU A 256 -2.32 -10.23 -24.24
N VAL A 257 -2.53 -11.23 -23.38
CA VAL A 257 -1.79 -11.34 -22.11
C VAL A 257 -0.30 -11.63 -22.37
N PHE A 258 0.00 -12.56 -23.30
CA PHE A 258 1.37 -12.86 -23.71
C PHE A 258 2.09 -11.62 -24.26
N ASP A 259 1.46 -10.90 -25.18
CA ASP A 259 2.03 -9.69 -25.80
C ASP A 259 2.31 -8.61 -24.75
N ALA A 260 1.39 -8.42 -23.79
CA ALA A 260 1.57 -7.48 -22.70
C ALA A 260 2.77 -7.83 -21.81
N TYR A 261 2.97 -9.12 -21.47
CA TYR A 261 4.10 -9.58 -20.67
C TYR A 261 5.43 -9.65 -21.44
N CYS A 262 5.37 -9.67 -22.76
CA CYS A 262 6.55 -9.67 -23.62
C CYS A 262 6.90 -8.26 -24.11
N THR A 263 6.33 -7.21 -23.51
CA THR A 263 6.60 -5.81 -23.85
C THR A 263 7.08 -5.07 -22.60
N ASP A 264 8.25 -4.44 -22.68
CA ASP A 264 8.77 -3.60 -21.61
C ASP A 264 7.90 -2.36 -21.42
N VAL A 265 7.54 -2.07 -20.17
CA VAL A 265 6.56 -1.01 -19.85
C VAL A 265 7.10 0.40 -20.08
N GLU A 266 8.42 0.61 -19.99
CA GLU A 266 9.05 1.92 -20.16
C GLU A 266 9.41 2.21 -21.62
N SER A 267 10.04 1.23 -22.29
CA SER A 267 10.59 1.37 -23.64
C SER A 267 9.65 0.89 -24.74
N GLY A 268 8.73 -0.03 -24.43
CA GLY A 268 7.92 -0.74 -25.42
C GLY A 268 8.69 -1.82 -26.19
N ASP A 269 9.94 -2.11 -25.80
CA ASP A 269 10.76 -3.12 -26.45
C ASP A 269 10.28 -4.54 -26.11
N LEU A 270 10.53 -5.48 -27.02
CA LEU A 270 10.18 -6.87 -26.80
C LEU A 270 11.14 -7.53 -25.79
N ILE A 271 10.55 -8.10 -24.74
CA ILE A 271 11.25 -8.93 -23.76
C ILE A 271 10.94 -10.40 -23.97
N SER A 272 11.90 -11.26 -23.63
CA SER A 272 11.71 -12.71 -23.76
C SER A 272 10.65 -13.20 -22.76
N PRO A 273 9.77 -14.12 -23.17
CA PRO A 273 8.75 -14.66 -22.26
C PRO A 273 9.39 -15.38 -21.08
N GLU A 274 8.75 -15.26 -19.92
CA GLU A 274 9.19 -15.92 -18.68
C GLU A 274 8.99 -17.44 -18.80
N SER A 275 10.02 -18.21 -18.48
CA SER A 275 9.93 -19.68 -18.48
C SER A 275 9.07 -20.16 -17.32
N GLY A 276 8.16 -21.11 -17.60
CA GLY A 276 7.29 -21.69 -16.56
C GLY A 276 6.02 -20.89 -16.30
N VAL A 277 5.65 -19.97 -17.21
CA VAL A 277 4.40 -19.19 -17.15
C VAL A 277 3.49 -19.53 -18.31
N ASP A 278 2.24 -19.89 -18.00
CA ASP A 278 1.17 -20.16 -18.94
C ASP A 278 0.23 -18.93 -19.05
N TYR A 279 0.21 -18.28 -20.21
CA TYR A 279 -0.69 -17.17 -20.49
C TYR A 279 -2.07 -17.69 -20.90
N CYS A 280 -3.10 -17.31 -20.15
CA CYS A 280 -4.42 -17.91 -20.23
C CYS A 280 -5.51 -16.85 -20.47
N ALA A 281 -6.61 -17.27 -21.11
CA ALA A 281 -7.84 -16.48 -21.07
C ALA A 281 -8.40 -16.51 -19.63
N PRO A 282 -8.86 -15.38 -19.09
CA PRO A 282 -9.42 -15.31 -17.74
C PRO A 282 -10.73 -16.11 -17.60
N PRO A 283 -11.08 -16.52 -16.37
CA PRO A 283 -12.43 -16.95 -16.05
C PRO A 283 -13.48 -15.89 -16.44
N ASP A 284 -14.65 -16.35 -16.86
CA ASP A 284 -15.79 -15.46 -17.11
C ASP A 284 -16.30 -14.90 -15.77
N LEU A 285 -16.31 -13.57 -15.65
CA LEU A 285 -16.79 -12.86 -14.47
C LEU A 285 -18.31 -12.69 -14.46
N GLY A 286 -19.00 -13.13 -15.51
CA GLY A 286 -20.44 -12.94 -15.71
C GLY A 286 -20.81 -11.49 -16.04
N ASP A 287 -22.07 -11.28 -16.44
CA ASP A 287 -22.58 -9.95 -16.77
C ASP A 287 -22.80 -9.11 -15.51
N ASP A 288 -22.08 -8.00 -15.41
CA ASP A 288 -22.22 -6.99 -14.37
C ASP A 288 -23.29 -5.93 -14.70
N ALA A 289 -24.31 -6.28 -15.48
CA ALA A 289 -25.34 -5.34 -15.88
C ALA A 289 -26.43 -5.28 -14.80
N PRO A 290 -26.46 -4.28 -13.88
CA PRO A 290 -27.74 -3.82 -13.41
C PRO A 290 -28.57 -3.45 -14.65
N PRO A 291 -29.91 -3.60 -14.62
CA PRO A 291 -30.73 -3.30 -15.79
C PRO A 291 -30.34 -1.93 -16.32
N PRO A 292 -30.18 -1.77 -17.65
CA PRO A 292 -29.77 -0.50 -18.21
C PRO A 292 -30.72 0.55 -17.65
N HIS A 293 -30.19 1.50 -16.89
CA HIS A 293 -30.94 2.70 -16.58
C HIS A 293 -31.21 3.34 -17.93
N ARG A 294 -32.41 3.10 -18.45
CA ARG A 294 -32.88 3.68 -19.70
C ARG A 294 -32.87 5.19 -19.48
N HIS A 295 -31.93 5.84 -20.17
CA HIS A 295 -31.92 7.29 -20.40
C HIS A 295 -33.18 7.72 -21.15
#